data_AF-A0A239IYC6-F1
#
_entry.id   AF-A0A239IYC6-F1
#
_cell.length_a   1.000
_cell.length_b   1.000
_cell.length_c   1.000
_cell.angle_alpha   90.00
_cell.angle_beta   90.00
_cell.angle_gamma   90.00
#
_symmetry.space_group_name_H-M   'P 1'
#
loop_
_entity.id
_entity.type
_entity.pdbx_description
1 polymer ?
#
loop_
_entity_poly.entity_id
_entity_poly.type
_entity_poly.pdbx_seq_one_letter_code
_entity_poly.pdbx_strand_id
1 'polypeptide(L)' 'MHTSLLFAMPGWTEMIIIALFIIIFFGAKKIPEIARGMGKGIREFKDATKEIKNEINEGSNDDKKA' A
#
# COMPACT_ATOMS: atom_id res chain seq x y z
N MET A 1 29.09 14.09 -24.44
CA MET A 1 28.61 14.18 -23.03
C MET A 1 27.11 14.41 -23.02
N HIS A 2 26.31 13.39 -23.35
CA HIS A 2 24.84 13.48 -23.35
C HIS A 2 24.16 12.14 -23.00
N THR A 3 24.91 11.21 -22.41
CA THR A 3 24.45 9.86 -22.01
C THR A 3 23.76 9.84 -20.63
N SER A 4 23.93 10.87 -19.80
CA SER A 4 23.38 10.90 -18.44
C SER A 4 21.88 11.21 -18.37
N LEU A 5 21.30 11.81 -19.42
CA LEU A 5 19.87 12.16 -19.47
C LEU A 5 18.98 10.99 -19.92
N LEU A 6 19.51 10.09 -20.77
CA LEU A 6 18.83 8.84 -21.15
C LEU A 6 18.91 7.77 -20.03
N PHE A 7 19.85 7.90 -19.10
CA PHE A 7 19.99 7.03 -17.92
C PHE A 7 19.02 7.40 -16.78
N ALA A 8 18.31 8.54 -16.88
CA ALA A 8 17.37 8.99 -15.86
C ALA A 8 15.99 8.30 -15.94
N MET A 9 15.64 7.72 -17.09
CA MET A 9 14.53 6.78 -17.20
C MET A 9 15.12 5.37 -17.20
N PRO A 10 15.07 4.62 -16.07
CA PRO A 10 15.40 3.22 -16.13
C PRO A 10 14.47 2.56 -17.14
N GLY A 11 15.04 2.00 -18.19
CA GLY A 11 14.30 1.20 -19.14
C GLY A 11 13.74 -0.06 -18.47
N TRP A 12 12.90 -0.77 -19.21
CA TRP A 12 12.34 -2.05 -18.74
C TRP A 12 13.44 -3.04 -18.30
N THR A 13 14.60 -3.00 -18.96
CA THR A 13 15.76 -3.85 -18.63
C THR A 13 16.37 -3.52 -17.27
N GLU A 14 16.64 -2.24 -16.97
CA GLU A 14 17.19 -1.84 -15.67
C GLU A 14 16.23 -2.16 -14.53
N MET A 15 14.92 -1.95 -14.74
CA MET A 15 13.90 -2.28 -13.74
C MET A 15 13.87 -3.78 -13.40
N ILE A 16 14.02 -4.66 -14.40
CA ILE A 16 14.10 -6.11 -14.19
C ILE A 16 15.36 -6.48 -13.39
N ILE A 17 16.50 -5.87 -13.68
CA ILE A 17 17.75 -6.12 -12.95
C ILE A 17 17.62 -5.70 -11.49
N ILE A 18 17.04 -4.53 -11.22
CA ILE A 18 16.79 -4.05 -9.86
C ILE A 18 15.83 -5.00 -9.12
N ALA A 19 14.74 -5.39 -9.76
CA ALA A 19 13.79 -6.35 -9.19
C ALA A 19 14.46 -7.69 -8.86
N LEU A 20 15.36 -8.18 -9.73
CA LEU A 20 16.11 -9.40 -9.50
C LEU A 20 17.04 -9.28 -8.29
N PHE A 21 17.76 -8.17 -8.14
CA PHE A 21 18.57 -7.91 -6.95
C PHE A 21 17.72 -7.91 -5.68
N ILE A 22 16.60 -7.19 -5.67
CA ILE A 22 15.68 -7.16 -4.52
C ILE A 22 15.20 -8.59 -4.19
N ILE A 23 14.86 -9.39 -5.20
CA ILE A 23 14.42 -10.78 -5.00
C ILE A 23 15.54 -11.65 -4.42
N ILE A 24 16.80 -11.48 -4.82
CA ILE A 24 17.92 -12.26 -4.27
C ILE A 24 18.19 -11.87 -2.81
N PHE A 25 18.20 -10.58 -2.49
CA PHE A 25 18.49 -10.11 -1.13
C PHE A 25 17.34 -10.33 -0.15
N PHE A 26 16.10 -10.05 -0.56
CA PHE A 26 14.93 -10.13 0.31
C PHE A 26 14.14 -11.44 0.17
N GLY A 27 14.31 -12.15 -0.95
CA GLY A 27 13.55 -13.35 -1.31
C GLY A 27 12.28 -13.03 -2.10
N ALA A 28 12.00 -13.81 -3.15
CA ALA A 28 10.81 -13.66 -4.01
C ALA A 28 9.49 -13.71 -3.23
N LYS A 29 9.47 -14.40 -2.08
CA LYS A 29 8.28 -14.57 -1.23
C LYS A 29 8.03 -13.38 -0.29
N LYS A 30 9.06 -12.58 0.01
CA LYS A 30 8.97 -11.53 1.06
C LYS A 30 8.12 -10.33 0.61
N ILE A 31 8.22 -9.95 -0.67
CA ILE A 31 7.39 -8.88 -1.25
C ILE A 31 5.89 -9.21 -1.19
N PRO A 32 5.40 -10.35 -1.72
CA PRO A 32 3.99 -10.68 -1.67
C PRO A 32 3.49 -10.94 -0.24
N GLU A 33 4.35 -11.43 0.66
CA GLU A 33 4.02 -11.60 2.07
C GLU A 33 3.77 -10.26 2.78
N ILE A 34 4.67 -9.29 2.60
CA ILE A 34 4.50 -7.92 3.13
C ILE A 34 3.25 -7.28 2.52
N ALA A 35 3.04 -7.39 1.19
CA ALA A 35 1.86 -6.84 0.53
C ALA A 35 0.55 -7.44 1.07
N ARG A 36 0.52 -8.76 1.32
CA ARG A 36 -0.63 -9.44 1.93
C ARG A 36 -0.86 -9.01 3.37
N GLY A 37 0.20 -8.92 4.19
CA GLY A 37 0.11 -8.46 5.57
C GLY A 37 -0.39 -7.01 5.67
N MET A 38 0.21 -6.12 4.88
CA MET A 38 -0.19 -4.72 4.78
C MET A 38 -1.62 -4.58 4.26
N GLY A 39 -2.01 -5.36 3.25
CA GLY A 39 -3.37 -5.35 2.71
C GLY A 39 -4.44 -5.78 3.73
N LYS A 40 -4.13 -6.76 4.58
CA LYS A 40 -5.00 -7.16 5.70
C LYS A 40 -5.10 -6.05 6.74
N GLY A 41 -3.98 -5.48 7.17
CA GLY A 41 -3.96 -4.39 8.14
C GLY A 41 -4.73 -3.15 7.67
N ILE A 42 -4.57 -2.75 6.40
CA ILE A 42 -5.33 -1.64 5.80
C ILE A 42 -6.84 -1.94 5.80
N ARG A 43 -7.24 -3.19 5.51
CA ARG A 43 -8.64 -3.59 5.52
C ARG A 43 -9.25 -3.53 6.92
N GLU A 44 -8.58 -4.15 7.89
CA GLU A 44 -9.03 -4.14 9.29
C GLU A 44 -9.13 -2.71 9.85
N PHE A 45 -8.14 -1.87 9.56
CA PHE A 45 -8.16 -0.47 9.95
C PHE A 45 -9.34 0.28 9.33
N LYS A 46 -9.62 0.05 8.04
CA LYS A 46 -10.75 0.65 7.35
C LYS A 46 -12.09 0.19 7.91
N ASP A 47 -12.22 -1.08 8.23
CA ASP A 47 -13.45 -1.67 8.77
C ASP A 47 -13.74 -1.11 10.18
N ALA A 48 -12.73 -1.08 11.07
CA ALA A 48 -12.85 -0.46 12.39
C ALA A 48 -13.21 1.02 12.31
N THR A 49 -12.57 1.77 11.40
CA THR A 49 -12.88 3.20 11.19
C THR A 49 -14.33 3.40 10.71
N LYS A 50 -14.84 2.48 9.89
CA LYS A 50 -16.21 2.55 9.37
C LYS A 50 -17.24 2.29 10.47
N GLU A 51 -16.99 1.32 11.34
CA GLU A 51 -17.83 1.00 12.50
C GLU A 51 -17.93 2.21 13.44
N ILE A 52 -16.79 2.78 13.84
CA ILE A 52 -16.72 4.01 14.66
C ILE A 52 -17.50 5.16 13.98
N LYS A 53 -17.33 5.34 12.67
CA LYS A 53 -18.04 6.38 11.94
C LYS A 53 -19.57 6.16 11.95
N ASN A 54 -20.02 4.91 11.85
CA ASN A 54 -21.45 4.60 11.89
C ASN A 54 -22.02 4.86 13.28
N GLU A 55 -21.35 4.43 14.34
CA GLU A 55 -21.76 4.68 15.74
C GLU A 55 -21.87 6.18 16.04
N ILE A 56 -20.90 6.99 15.61
CA ILE A 56 -20.93 8.45 15.77
C ILE A 56 -22.11 9.09 15.02
N ASN A 57 -22.42 8.59 13.81
CA ASN A 57 -23.53 9.11 13.02
C ASN A 57 -24.90 8.68 13.57
N GLU A 58 -25.01 7.50 14.16
CA GLU A 58 -26.24 7.03 14.81
C GLU A 58 -26.52 7.83 16.08
N GLY A 59 -25.51 8.01 16.96
CA GLY A 59 -25.66 8.82 18.18
C GLY A 59 -26.00 10.30 17.91
N SER A 60 -25.55 10.86 16.77
CA SER A 60 -25.86 12.24 16.40
C SER A 60 -27.26 12.45 15.80
N ASN A 61 -27.98 11.38 15.44
CA ASN A 61 -29.32 11.47 14.86
C ASN A 61 -30.45 11.34 15.89
N ASP A 62 -30.19 10.74 17.06
CA ASP A 62 -31.16 10.66 18.15
C ASP A 62 -31.32 12.00 18.90
N ASP A 63 -30.24 12.79 19.04
CA ASP A 63 -30.31 14.13 19.65
C ASP A 63 -31.06 15.17 18.82
N LYS A 64 -31.29 14.93 17.52
CA LYS A 64 -32.01 15.85 16.61
C LYS A 64 -33.51 15.53 16.47
N LYS A 65 -33.98 14.46 17.11
CA LYS A 65 -35.41 14.06 17.10
C LYS A 65 -36.15 14.36 18.41
N ALA A 66 -35.47 14.92 19.42
CA ALA A 66 -36.07 15.39 20.67
C ALA A 66 -36.43 16.88 20.61
#